data_AF-A0A7H1Q654-F1
#
_entry.id   AF-A0A7H1Q654-F1
#
_cell.length_a   1.000
_cell.length_b   1.000
_cell.length_c   1.000
_cell.angle_alpha   90.00
_cell.angle_beta   90.00
_cell.angle_gamma   90.00
#
_symmetry.space_group_name_H-M   'P 1'
#
loop_
_entity.id
_entity.type
_entity.pdbx_description
1 polymer ?
#
loop_
_entity_poly.entity_id
_entity_poly.type
_entity_poly.pdbx_seq_one_letter_code
_entity_poly.pdbx_strand_id
1 'polypeptide(L)'
;MSSRTRARGVKSAAGVHTIRVPRQRGRRAEPFVVVIPERPTLTREALGFVGRMLWHFRGALAPTFLALLAWPLAAILHALAWWSALTLAPVAVAPLLWFGFVQLRRPARTAAVAWRAGLALLATVAAAWLAFAAGFGPLAGPLPLIWLLAWSIAQAVWLIVRRAH
;
A
#
# COMPACT_ATOMS: atom_id res chain seq x y z
N MET A 1 47.81 -43.17 -1.71
CA MET A 1 47.36 -43.18 -0.30
C MET A 1 45.98 -42.55 -0.23
N SER A 2 44.98 -43.30 0.22
CA SER A 2 43.55 -42.94 0.18
C SER A 2 43.17 -42.14 1.44
N SER A 3 42.86 -40.85 1.28
CA SER A 3 42.35 -40.00 2.36
C SER A 3 40.84 -40.19 2.49
N ARG A 4 40.43 -40.98 3.49
CA ARG A 4 39.02 -41.13 3.89
C ARG A 4 38.62 -39.94 4.76
N THR A 5 37.99 -38.93 4.16
CA THR A 5 37.31 -37.87 4.92
C THR A 5 36.00 -38.40 5.47
N ARG A 6 36.02 -38.82 6.74
CA ARG A 6 34.83 -39.22 7.51
C ARG A 6 34.06 -37.94 7.88
N ALA A 7 32.99 -37.63 7.15
CA ALA A 7 32.08 -36.54 7.50
C ALA A 7 31.43 -36.84 8.86
N ARG A 8 31.82 -36.05 9.86
CA ARG A 8 31.35 -36.10 11.25
C ARG A 8 29.92 -35.54 11.28
N GLY A 9 29.01 -36.25 11.95
CA GLY A 9 27.57 -35.99 11.94
C GLY A 9 27.20 -34.53 12.22
N VAL A 10 26.53 -33.92 11.25
CA VAL A 10 25.78 -32.69 11.43
C VAL A 10 24.56 -33.04 12.27
N LYS A 11 24.41 -32.41 13.44
CA LYS A 11 23.19 -32.44 14.23
C LYS A 11 22.05 -31.96 13.33
N SER A 12 21.22 -32.89 12.88
CA SER A 12 19.97 -32.56 12.19
C SER A 12 19.04 -31.86 13.18
N ALA A 13 18.51 -30.72 12.77
CA ALA A 13 17.41 -30.06 13.44
C ALA A 13 16.20 -31.01 13.54
N ALA A 14 15.47 -30.94 14.65
CA ALA A 14 14.25 -31.71 14.86
C ALA A 14 13.30 -31.48 13.67
N GLY A 15 12.95 -32.54 12.94
CA GLY A 15 12.04 -32.49 11.78
C GLY A 15 12.59 -33.10 10.47
N VAL A 16 13.88 -33.45 10.39
CA VAL A 16 14.45 -34.11 9.20
C VAL A 16 14.19 -35.62 9.24
N HIS A 17 13.19 -36.10 8.51
CA HIS A 17 13.00 -37.53 8.25
C HIS A 17 13.67 -37.93 6.93
N THR A 18 14.79 -38.66 7.02
CA THR A 18 15.42 -39.25 5.84
C THR A 18 14.71 -40.56 5.49
N ILE A 19 13.98 -40.60 4.38
CA ILE A 19 13.35 -41.82 3.88
C ILE A 19 14.33 -42.53 2.94
N ARG A 20 14.73 -43.74 3.29
CA ARG A 20 15.58 -44.57 2.44
C ARG A 20 14.70 -45.38 1.48
N VAL A 21 14.65 -45.01 0.20
CA VAL A 21 13.88 -45.75 -0.81
C VAL A 21 14.60 -47.07 -1.16
N PRO A 22 13.98 -48.23 -0.92
CA PRO A 22 14.61 -49.52 -1.16
C PRO A 22 14.41 -49.94 -2.62
N ARG A 23 15.09 -49.26 -3.56
CA ARG A 23 15.45 -49.72 -4.93
C ARG A 23 15.82 -48.52 -5.81
N GLN A 24 17.08 -48.11 -5.77
CA GLN A 24 17.69 -47.43 -6.91
C GLN A 24 18.80 -48.33 -7.46
N ARG A 25 18.50 -49.00 -8.58
CA ARG A 25 19.46 -49.81 -9.34
C ARG A 25 20.33 -48.85 -10.16
N GLY A 26 21.41 -48.37 -9.56
CA GLY A 26 22.36 -47.47 -10.20
C GLY A 26 23.46 -47.05 -9.22
N ARG A 27 24.71 -47.00 -9.68
CA ARG A 27 25.95 -46.93 -8.88
C ARG A 27 26.16 -45.61 -8.09
N ARG A 28 25.12 -44.78 -7.93
CA ARG A 28 25.09 -43.54 -7.13
C ARG A 28 23.72 -43.41 -6.47
N ALA A 29 23.50 -44.15 -5.38
CA ALA A 29 22.38 -43.93 -4.49
C ALA A 29 22.77 -42.83 -3.50
N GLU A 30 22.60 -41.57 -3.90
CA GLU A 30 22.76 -40.43 -3.00
C GLU A 30 21.51 -40.31 -2.12
N PRO A 31 21.65 -40.20 -0.79
CA PRO A 31 20.50 -39.99 0.09
C PRO A 31 19.87 -38.63 -0.24
N PHE A 32 18.62 -38.62 -0.67
CA PHE A 32 17.86 -37.38 -0.84
C PHE A 32 17.12 -37.05 0.46
N VAL A 33 17.27 -35.81 0.91
CA VAL A 33 16.60 -35.30 2.11
C VAL A 33 15.30 -34.63 1.66
N VAL A 34 14.16 -35.21 2.00
CA VAL A 34 12.86 -34.55 1.83
C VAL A 34 12.61 -33.72 3.09
N VAL A 35 12.81 -32.41 2.98
CA VAL A 35 12.40 -31.47 4.03
C VAL A 35 10.89 -31.34 3.91
N ILE A 36 10.15 -32.01 4.79
CA ILE A 36 8.72 -31.78 4.97
C ILE A 36 8.61 -30.48 5.76
N PRO A 37 8.17 -29.36 5.17
CA PRO A 37 8.00 -28.14 5.94
C PRO A 37 6.97 -28.40 7.03
N GLU A 38 7.27 -27.98 8.25
CA GLU A 38 6.28 -27.88 9.33
C GLU A 38 5.04 -27.17 8.78
N ARG A 39 3.86 -27.74 9.06
CA ARG A 39 2.59 -27.21 8.54
C ARG A 39 2.54 -25.71 8.85
N PRO A 40 2.45 -24.83 7.85
CA PRO A 40 2.37 -23.40 8.12
C PRO A 40 1.16 -23.16 9.00
N THR A 41 1.34 -22.36 10.05
CA THR A 41 0.20 -21.96 10.89
C THR A 41 -0.84 -21.28 10.00
N LEU A 42 -2.13 -21.48 10.28
CA LEU A 42 -3.22 -20.84 9.53
C LEU A 42 -3.03 -19.31 9.46
N THR A 43 -2.45 -18.72 10.50
CA THR A 43 -2.07 -17.29 10.55
C THR A 43 -1.02 -16.92 9.51
N ARG A 44 -0.01 -17.77 9.28
CA ARG A 44 1.05 -17.55 8.28
C ARG A 44 0.51 -17.67 6.86
N GLU A 45 -0.40 -18.62 6.62
CA GLU A 45 -1.07 -18.73 5.33
C GLU A 45 -2.00 -17.56 5.07
N ALA A 46 -2.80 -17.16 6.07
CA ALA A 46 -3.67 -16.01 5.98
C ALA A 46 -2.89 -14.71 5.71
N LEU A 47 -1.81 -14.45 6.47
CA LEU A 47 -0.93 -13.29 6.24
C LEU A 47 -0.25 -13.35 4.88
N GLY A 48 0.22 -14.52 4.46
CA GLY A 48 0.80 -14.72 3.14
C GLY A 48 -0.22 -14.48 2.02
N PHE A 49 -1.47 -14.90 2.21
CA PHE A 49 -2.57 -14.64 1.28
C PHE A 49 -2.92 -13.16 1.20
N VAL A 50 -3.09 -12.49 2.35
CA VAL A 50 -3.35 -11.05 2.41
C VAL A 50 -2.20 -10.27 1.77
N GLY A 51 -0.95 -10.59 2.10
CA GLY A 51 0.23 -9.95 1.51
C GLY A 51 0.28 -10.11 -0.01
N ARG A 52 -0.01 -11.31 -0.53
CA ARG A 52 -0.09 -11.56 -1.97
C ARG A 52 -1.24 -10.80 -2.63
N MET A 53 -2.44 -10.79 -2.03
CA MET A 53 -3.56 -10.00 -2.53
C MET A 53 -3.21 -8.51 -2.56
N LEU A 54 -2.64 -7.99 -1.47
CA LEU A 54 -2.26 -6.58 -1.36
C LEU A 54 -1.21 -6.21 -2.40
N TRP A 55 -0.23 -7.09 -2.64
CA TRP A 55 0.78 -6.90 -3.68
C TRP A 55 0.19 -6.95 -5.09
N HIS A 56 -0.73 -7.88 -5.34
CA HIS A 56 -1.42 -8.00 -6.63
C HIS A 56 -2.29 -6.76 -6.92
N PHE A 57 -2.98 -6.25 -5.91
CA PHE A 57 -3.87 -5.09 -6.01
C PHE A 57 -3.23 -3.75 -5.61
N ARG A 58 -1.90 -3.69 -5.42
CA ARG A 58 -1.21 -2.48 -4.93
C ARG A 58 -1.51 -1.24 -5.77
N GLY A 59 -1.57 -1.39 -7.09
CA GLY A 59 -1.91 -0.31 -8.01
C GLY A 59 -3.38 0.09 -7.93
N ALA A 60 -4.28 -0.83 -7.58
CA ALA A 60 -5.71 -0.55 -7.45
C ALA A 60 -6.05 0.19 -6.14
N LEU A 61 -5.22 0.02 -5.12
CA LEU A 61 -5.46 0.49 -3.75
C LEU A 61 -4.73 1.80 -3.42
N ALA A 62 -4.09 2.46 -4.39
CA ALA A 62 -3.33 3.68 -4.15
C ALA A 62 -4.14 4.77 -3.42
N PRO A 63 -5.39 5.10 -3.82
CA PRO A 63 -6.19 6.09 -3.09
C PRO A 63 -6.54 5.63 -1.67
N THR A 64 -6.80 4.33 -1.47
CA THR A 64 -7.01 3.76 -0.13
C THR A 64 -5.79 3.92 0.77
N PHE A 65 -4.58 3.60 0.28
CA PHE A 65 -3.37 3.80 1.07
C PHE A 65 -3.15 5.26 1.44
N LEU A 66 -3.36 6.18 0.50
CA LEU A 66 -3.25 7.62 0.77
C LEU A 66 -4.30 8.09 1.78
N ALA A 67 -5.55 7.67 1.63
CA ALA A 67 -6.63 8.02 2.54
C ALA A 67 -6.37 7.52 3.96
N LEU A 68 -5.90 6.27 4.10
CA LEU A 68 -5.54 5.69 5.39
C LEU A 68 -4.33 6.36 6.02
N LEU A 69 -3.32 6.77 5.22
CA LEU A 69 -2.16 7.53 5.72
C LEU A 69 -2.51 8.96 6.14
N ALA A 70 -3.55 9.56 5.55
CA ALA A 70 -3.98 10.91 5.89
C ALA A 70 -4.48 11.02 7.34
N TRP A 71 -5.07 9.95 7.90
CA TRP A 71 -5.53 9.90 9.29
C TRP A 71 -4.41 10.05 10.33
N PRO A 72 -3.40 9.15 10.39
CA PRO A 72 -2.32 9.29 11.35
C PRO A 72 -1.51 10.56 11.09
N LEU A 73 -1.34 10.97 9.83
CA LEU A 73 -0.71 12.25 9.51
C LEU A 73 -1.46 13.42 10.14
N ALA A 74 -2.78 13.50 9.94
CA ALA A 74 -3.62 14.54 10.53
C ALA A 74 -3.59 14.50 12.06
N ALA A 75 -3.63 13.31 12.67
CA ALA A 75 -3.55 13.15 14.12
C ALA A 75 -2.20 13.63 14.67
N ILE A 76 -1.09 13.29 14.00
CA ILE A 76 0.26 13.74 14.37
C ILE A 76 0.37 15.26 14.22
N LEU A 77 -0.09 15.80 13.09
CA LEU A 77 -0.08 17.25 12.86
C LEU A 77 -0.91 17.97 13.90
N HIS A 78 -2.10 17.47 14.25
CA HIS A 78 -2.91 18.07 15.29
C HIS A 78 -2.23 18.04 16.66
N ALA A 79 -1.68 16.89 17.04
CA ALA A 79 -1.06 16.70 18.36
C ALA A 79 0.22 17.53 18.54
N LEU A 80 1.07 17.61 17.50
CA LEU A 80 2.41 18.21 17.61
C LEU A 80 2.52 19.60 16.97
N ALA A 81 1.67 19.91 16.00
CA ALA A 81 1.81 21.07 15.14
C ALA A 81 0.45 21.60 14.67
N TRP A 82 -0.52 21.79 15.57
CA TRP A 82 -1.85 22.29 15.21
C TRP A 82 -1.78 23.61 14.40
N TRP A 83 -0.76 24.43 14.66
CA TRP A 83 -0.44 25.67 13.93
C TRP A 83 -0.13 25.44 12.44
N SER A 84 0.24 24.22 12.04
CA SER A 84 0.43 23.84 10.63
C SER A 84 -0.85 24.02 9.82
N ALA A 85 -2.03 24.08 10.44
CA ALA A 85 -3.26 24.48 9.78
C ALA A 85 -3.13 25.87 9.10
N LEU A 86 -2.39 26.80 9.71
CA LEU A 86 -2.19 28.15 9.17
C LEU A 86 -1.35 28.14 7.87
N THR A 87 -0.44 27.19 7.73
CA THR A 87 0.38 27.03 6.53
C THR A 87 -0.30 26.12 5.50
N LEU A 88 -1.06 25.12 5.93
CA LEU A 88 -1.80 24.21 5.05
C LEU A 88 -3.02 24.87 4.42
N ALA A 89 -3.71 25.78 5.12
CA ALA A 89 -4.87 26.49 4.61
C ALA A 89 -4.60 27.24 3.28
N PRO A 90 -3.56 28.09 3.15
CA PRO A 90 -3.26 28.73 1.87
C PRO A 90 -2.80 27.71 0.80
N VAL A 91 -2.10 26.65 1.20
CA VAL A 91 -1.67 25.58 0.28
C VAL A 91 -2.87 24.84 -0.32
N ALA A 92 -4.00 24.75 0.38
CA ALA A 92 -5.22 24.13 -0.15
C ALA A 92 -5.77 24.83 -1.41
N VAL A 93 -5.40 26.09 -1.65
CA VAL A 93 -5.79 26.86 -2.84
C VAL A 93 -4.86 26.59 -4.03
N ALA A 94 -3.68 26.00 -3.81
CA ALA A 94 -2.70 25.72 -4.86
C ALA A 94 -3.25 24.93 -6.06
N PRO A 95 -4.11 23.90 -5.90
CA PRO A 95 -4.71 23.19 -7.03
C PRO A 95 -5.62 24.08 -7.89
N LEU A 96 -6.32 25.05 -7.29
CA LEU A 96 -7.15 26.02 -8.01
C LEU A 96 -6.28 27.01 -8.80
N LEU A 97 -5.19 27.48 -8.20
CA LEU A 97 -4.21 28.34 -8.89
C LEU A 97 -3.56 27.61 -10.06
N TRP A 98 -3.18 26.34 -9.86
CA TRP A 98 -2.68 25.47 -10.92
C TRP A 98 -3.70 25.33 -12.04
N PHE A 99 -4.97 25.07 -11.72
CA PHE A 99 -6.04 24.97 -12.70
C PHE A 99 -6.17 26.27 -13.51
N GLY A 100 -6.25 27.42 -12.84
CA GLY A 100 -6.31 28.72 -13.51
C GLY A 100 -5.11 28.96 -14.41
N PHE A 101 -3.89 28.72 -13.91
CA PHE A 101 -2.65 28.89 -14.66
C PHE A 101 -2.58 27.99 -15.90
N VAL A 102 -2.90 26.71 -15.74
CA VAL A 102 -2.89 25.74 -16.85
C VAL A 102 -3.97 26.09 -17.88
N GLN A 103 -5.14 26.55 -17.45
CA GLN A 103 -6.21 26.96 -18.36
C GLN A 103 -5.85 28.23 -19.13
N LEU A 104 -5.13 29.17 -18.52
CA LEU A 104 -4.62 30.36 -19.19
C LEU A 104 -3.50 30.03 -20.19
N ARG A 105 -2.56 29.16 -19.81
CA ARG A 105 -1.39 28.80 -20.64
C ARG A 105 -1.70 27.80 -21.73
N ARG A 106 -2.61 26.87 -21.46
CA ARG A 106 -2.97 25.74 -22.33
C ARG A 106 -4.48 25.53 -22.27
N PRO A 107 -5.26 26.42 -22.91
CA PRO A 107 -6.70 26.32 -22.89
C PRO A 107 -7.14 25.00 -23.52
N ALA A 108 -7.89 24.23 -22.74
CA ALA A 108 -8.55 23.02 -23.22
C ALA A 108 -10.04 23.29 -23.38
N ARG A 109 -10.75 22.43 -24.12
CA ARG A 109 -12.21 22.50 -24.26
C ARG A 109 -12.87 21.25 -23.67
N THR A 110 -14.13 21.42 -23.29
CA THR A 110 -15.07 20.36 -22.89
C THR A 110 -14.50 19.39 -21.84
N ALA A 111 -14.28 18.13 -22.20
CA ALA A 111 -13.97 17.03 -21.27
C ALA A 111 -12.66 17.23 -20.51
N ALA A 112 -11.63 17.79 -21.17
CA ALA A 112 -10.34 18.04 -20.53
C ALA A 112 -10.44 19.13 -19.45
N VAL A 113 -11.33 20.12 -19.63
CA VAL A 113 -11.58 21.14 -18.61
C VAL A 113 -12.32 20.55 -17.43
N ALA A 114 -13.36 19.75 -17.68
CA ALA A 114 -14.10 19.06 -16.63
C ALA A 114 -13.18 18.15 -15.80
N TRP A 115 -12.27 17.44 -16.46
CA TRP A 115 -11.27 16.59 -15.79
C TRP A 115 -10.31 17.40 -14.91
N ARG A 116 -9.72 18.47 -15.45
CA ARG A 116 -8.81 19.34 -14.70
C ARG A 116 -9.52 20.00 -13.51
N ALA A 117 -10.76 20.45 -13.71
CA ALA A 117 -11.58 21.06 -12.66
C ALA A 117 -11.93 20.05 -11.55
N GLY A 118 -12.35 18.83 -11.93
CA GLY A 118 -12.64 17.76 -10.99
C GLY A 118 -11.42 17.36 -10.16
N LEU A 119 -10.25 17.23 -10.79
CA LEU A 119 -8.98 16.96 -10.11
C LEU A 119 -8.58 18.10 -9.16
N ALA A 120 -8.68 19.35 -9.62
CA ALA A 120 -8.36 20.52 -8.80
C ALA A 120 -9.28 20.61 -7.58
N LEU A 121 -10.58 20.40 -7.77
CA LEU A 121 -11.56 20.40 -6.69
C LEU A 121 -11.28 19.28 -5.68
N LEU A 122 -11.06 18.05 -6.15
CA LEU A 122 -10.76 16.92 -5.27
C LEU A 122 -9.47 17.15 -4.46
N ALA A 123 -8.42 17.67 -5.11
CA ALA A 123 -7.16 18.01 -4.45
C ALA A 123 -7.33 19.14 -3.43
N THR A 124 -8.11 20.18 -3.75
CA THR A 124 -8.41 21.27 -2.82
C THR A 124 -9.22 20.78 -1.62
N VAL A 125 -10.25 19.93 -1.83
CA VAL A 125 -11.03 19.35 -0.74
C VAL A 125 -10.15 18.48 0.16
N ALA A 126 -9.27 17.65 -0.41
CA ALA A 126 -8.36 16.83 0.37
C ALA A 126 -7.36 17.66 1.19
N ALA A 127 -6.79 18.72 0.60
CA ALA A 127 -5.86 19.61 1.29
C ALA A 127 -6.57 20.44 2.37
N ALA A 128 -7.77 20.95 2.09
CA ALA A 128 -8.59 21.67 3.06
C ALA A 128 -8.97 20.76 4.23
N TRP A 129 -9.38 19.51 3.94
CA TRP A 129 -9.65 18.52 4.97
C TRP A 129 -8.43 18.31 5.88
N LEU A 130 -7.23 18.17 5.30
CA LEU A 130 -6.01 17.99 6.08
C LEU A 130 -5.68 19.22 6.94
N ALA A 131 -5.86 20.44 6.41
CA ALA A 131 -5.67 21.67 7.16
C ALA A 131 -6.64 21.78 8.35
N PHE A 132 -7.93 21.49 8.13
CA PHE A 132 -8.94 21.47 9.19
C PHE A 132 -8.69 20.35 10.20
N ALA A 133 -8.32 19.17 9.75
CA ALA A 133 -8.01 18.04 10.62
C ALA A 133 -6.77 18.29 11.48
N ALA A 134 -5.75 18.98 10.95
CA ALA A 134 -4.60 19.44 11.72
C ALA A 134 -4.98 20.52 12.74
N GLY A 135 -5.85 21.48 12.38
CA GLY A 135 -6.23 22.57 13.28
C GLY A 135 -7.19 22.15 14.40
N PHE A 136 -8.20 21.36 14.05
CA PHE A 136 -9.34 21.04 14.93
C PHE A 136 -9.40 19.57 15.37
N GLY A 137 -8.57 18.71 14.77
CA GLY A 137 -8.55 17.28 15.00
C GLY A 137 -9.30 16.49 13.90
N PRO A 138 -8.86 15.28 13.55
CA PRO A 138 -9.42 14.51 12.43
C PRO A 138 -10.83 13.97 12.68
N LEU A 139 -11.25 13.91 13.95
CA LEU A 139 -12.59 13.45 14.37
C LEU A 139 -13.57 14.61 14.62
N ALA A 140 -13.16 15.85 14.38
CA ALA A 140 -14.00 17.00 14.68
C ALA A 140 -15.14 17.17 13.66
N GLY A 141 -16.38 17.27 14.16
CA GLY A 141 -17.56 17.62 13.38
C GLY A 141 -17.74 16.76 12.11
N PRO A 142 -17.93 17.37 10.92
CA PRO A 142 -18.19 16.65 9.68
C PRO A 142 -16.92 16.10 8.99
N LEU A 143 -15.72 16.29 9.56
CA LEU A 143 -14.47 15.88 8.91
C LEU A 143 -14.40 14.39 8.55
N PRO A 144 -14.83 13.44 9.39
CA PRO A 144 -14.83 12.03 9.01
C PRO A 144 -15.69 11.74 7.77
N LEU A 145 -16.84 12.43 7.66
CA LEU A 145 -17.74 12.31 6.51
C LEU A 145 -17.12 12.89 5.24
N ILE A 146 -16.51 14.07 5.35
CA ILE A 146 -15.80 14.71 4.22
C ILE A 146 -14.65 13.83 3.73
N TRP A 147 -13.89 13.23 4.66
CA TRP A 147 -12.83 12.27 4.33
C TRP A 147 -13.38 11.05 3.59
N LEU A 148 -14.47 10.45 4.10
CA LEU A 148 -15.12 9.29 3.46
C LEU A 148 -15.60 9.62 2.04
N LEU A 149 -16.21 10.78 1.84
CA LEU A 149 -16.66 11.24 0.53
C LEU A 149 -15.49 11.46 -0.43
N ALA A 150 -14.46 12.20 0.00
CA ALA A 150 -13.28 12.46 -0.81
C ALA A 150 -12.55 11.16 -1.18
N TRP A 151 -12.39 10.24 -0.24
CA TRP A 151 -11.79 8.92 -0.49
C TRP A 151 -12.64 8.10 -1.45
N SER A 152 -13.96 8.04 -1.26
CA SER A 152 -14.86 7.26 -2.13
C SER A 152 -14.82 7.78 -3.57
N ILE A 153 -14.86 9.10 -3.75
CA ILE A 153 -14.74 9.75 -5.06
C ILE A 153 -13.38 9.45 -5.67
N ALA A 154 -12.28 9.65 -4.93
CA ALA A 154 -10.93 9.38 -5.41
C ALA A 154 -10.76 7.92 -5.84
N GLN A 155 -11.26 6.98 -5.04
CA GLN A 155 -11.19 5.55 -5.32
C GLN A 155 -12.04 5.17 -6.55
N ALA A 156 -13.25 5.71 -6.67
CA ALA A 156 -14.10 5.48 -7.84
C ALA A 156 -13.45 6.01 -9.13
N VAL A 157 -12.97 7.25 -9.10
CA VAL A 157 -12.28 7.90 -10.22
C VAL A 157 -11.02 7.12 -10.61
N TRP A 158 -10.21 6.70 -9.63
CA TRP A 158 -9.00 5.90 -9.87
C TRP A 158 -9.31 4.57 -10.55
N LEU A 159 -10.35 3.88 -10.11
CA LEU A 159 -10.78 2.63 -10.73
C LEU A 159 -11.30 2.82 -12.15
N ILE A 160 -11.97 3.93 -12.45
CA ILE A 160 -12.41 4.27 -13.81
C ILE A 160 -11.19 4.56 -14.71
N VAL A 161 -10.28 5.43 -14.27
CA VAL A 161 -9.11 5.84 -15.06
C VAL A 161 -8.18 4.66 -15.32
N ARG A 162 -7.88 3.83 -14.32
CA ARG A 162 -6.97 2.69 -14.52
C ARG A 162 -7.52 1.62 -15.48
N ARG A 163 -8.83 1.59 -15.71
CA ARG A 163 -9.45 0.65 -16.66
C ARG A 163 -9.41 1.18 -18.09
N ALA A 164 -9.23 2.49 -18.25
CA ALA A 164 -9.16 3.15 -19.55
C ALA A 164 -7.73 3.17 -20.15
N HIS A 165 -6.73 2.74 -19.38
CA HIS A 165 -5.32 2.64 -19.75
C HIS A 165 -4.86 1.19 -19.67
#